data_AF-A0AAE3C7H9-F1
#
_entry.id   AF-A0AAE3C7H9-F1
#
_cell.length_a   1.000
_cell.length_b   1.000
_cell.length_c   1.000
_cell.angle_alpha   90.00
_cell.angle_beta   90.00
_cell.angle_gamma   90.00
#
_symmetry.space_group_name_H-M   'P 1'
#
loop_
_entity.id
_entity.type
_entity.pdbx_description
1 polymer ?
#
loop_
_entity_poly.entity_id
_entity_poly.type
_entity_poly.pdbx_seq_one_letter_code
_entity_poly.pdbx_strand_id
1 'polypeptide(L)'
;LQNLKMYFILGLPTETSADLEGIVDLASHIGSLGFPSRGVRLSINPFVPKPHTPFMWEAQPSIEYIRKSTNLISSKLKGNPRISVEEFDPRWGAIEALLSLGGADVGKAIELSSLYGGSLGAWRRALNETRISVKDIVNRERDPEAFYPWDKVDVGVSKTFLLRERENAYKEIITPSCSIKCSKCGLNCN
;
A
#
# COMPACT_ATOMS: atom_id res chain seq x y z
N LEU A 1 24.47 14.02 7.00
CA LEU A 1 23.10 13.53 7.25
C LEU A 1 23.13 12.77 8.59
N GLN A 2 22.28 13.10 9.57
CA GLN A 2 22.29 12.39 10.87
C GLN A 2 21.16 11.36 11.00
N ASN A 3 20.06 11.57 10.28
CA ASN A 3 18.91 10.66 10.25
C ASN A 3 18.47 10.44 8.81
N LEU A 4 18.09 9.22 8.48
CA LEU A 4 17.52 8.83 7.20
C LEU A 4 16.26 7.99 7.46
N LYS A 5 15.16 8.32 6.77
CA LYS A 5 13.95 7.51 6.77
C LYS A 5 13.76 6.87 5.40
N MET A 6 13.61 5.56 5.40
CA MET A 6 13.36 4.73 4.23
C MET A 6 11.92 4.23 4.31
N TYR A 7 11.16 4.42 3.24
CA TYR A 7 9.77 3.96 3.16
C TYR A 7 9.68 2.76 2.23
N PHE A 8 9.10 1.67 2.74
CA PHE A 8 8.88 0.45 2.00
C PHE A 8 7.41 0.05 2.03
N ILE A 9 6.94 -0.45 0.89
CA ILE A 9 5.61 -1.01 0.71
C ILE A 9 5.78 -2.51 0.52
N LEU A 10 5.01 -3.32 1.25
CA LEU A 10 5.03 -4.78 1.15
C LEU A 10 3.75 -5.34 0.51
N GLY A 11 3.90 -6.39 -0.26
CA GLY A 11 2.85 -7.13 -0.97
C GLY A 11 2.35 -6.40 -2.21
N LEU A 12 3.27 -5.80 -2.97
CA LEU A 12 3.00 -5.38 -4.34
C LEU A 12 2.76 -6.62 -5.24
N PRO A 13 2.03 -6.48 -6.36
CA PRO A 13 1.62 -7.64 -7.18
C PRO A 13 2.75 -8.50 -7.74
N THR A 14 3.93 -7.91 -7.98
CA THR A 14 5.12 -8.59 -8.49
C THR A 14 6.16 -8.88 -7.41
N GLU A 15 5.84 -8.63 -6.13
CA GLU A 15 6.78 -8.80 -5.02
C GLU A 15 7.18 -10.27 -4.85
N THR A 16 8.48 -10.48 -4.76
CA THR A 16 9.11 -11.78 -4.55
C THR A 16 9.87 -11.82 -3.24
N SER A 17 10.35 -13.00 -2.84
CA SER A 17 11.26 -13.12 -1.70
C SER A 17 12.57 -12.36 -1.90
N ALA A 18 13.03 -12.20 -3.15
CA ALA A 18 14.27 -11.47 -3.46
C ALA A 18 14.12 -9.98 -3.12
N ASP A 19 12.94 -9.40 -3.28
CA ASP A 19 12.66 -8.01 -2.91
C ASP A 19 12.76 -7.80 -1.39
N LEU A 20 12.22 -8.73 -0.60
CA LEU A 20 12.31 -8.69 0.86
C LEU A 20 13.77 -8.77 1.34
N GLU A 21 14.59 -9.59 0.68
CA GLU A 21 16.03 -9.67 0.96
C GLU A 21 16.76 -8.40 0.52
N GLY A 22 16.40 -7.85 -0.64
CA GLY A 22 16.92 -6.58 -1.12
C GLY A 22 16.67 -5.41 -0.16
N ILE A 23 15.52 -5.38 0.51
CA ILE A 23 15.23 -4.39 1.58
C ILE A 23 16.24 -4.51 2.73
N VAL A 24 16.53 -5.75 3.17
CA VAL A 24 17.47 -6.03 4.25
C VAL A 24 18.89 -5.63 3.86
N ASP A 25 19.31 -5.99 2.65
CA ASP A 25 20.66 -5.72 2.14
C ASP A 25 20.87 -4.21 1.98
N LEU A 26 19.91 -3.51 1.38
CA LEU A 26 19.95 -2.05 1.22
C LEU A 26 20.02 -1.34 2.57
N ALA A 27 19.16 -1.71 3.52
CA ALA A 27 19.15 -1.11 4.84
C ALA A 27 20.46 -1.37 5.60
N SER A 28 20.99 -2.58 5.52
CA SER A 28 22.26 -2.96 6.15
C SER A 28 23.43 -2.19 5.56
N HIS A 29 23.47 -2.08 4.23
CA HIS A 29 24.47 -1.30 3.52
C HIS A 29 24.44 0.16 3.96
N ILE A 30 23.27 0.79 3.97
CA ILE A 30 23.14 2.19 4.42
C ILE A 30 23.51 2.35 5.90
N GLY A 31 23.09 1.43 6.76
CA GLY A 31 23.47 1.43 8.17
C GLY A 31 24.99 1.38 8.38
N SER A 32 25.74 0.76 7.46
CA SER A 32 27.21 0.71 7.53
C SER A 32 27.90 2.05 7.24
N LEU A 33 27.21 3.03 6.63
CA LEU A 33 27.77 4.32 6.20
C LEU A 33 28.03 5.33 7.35
N GLY A 34 28.14 4.85 8.60
CA GLY A 34 28.51 5.70 9.75
C GLY A 34 27.36 6.46 10.40
N PHE A 35 26.10 6.05 10.19
CA PHE A 35 24.95 6.65 10.88
C PHE A 35 25.03 6.46 12.41
N PRO A 36 24.46 7.39 13.20
CA PRO A 36 24.32 7.20 14.64
C PRO A 36 23.40 6.02 14.96
N SER A 37 23.37 5.61 16.24
CA SER A 37 22.41 4.61 16.73
C SER A 37 20.97 5.03 16.37
N ARG A 38 20.19 4.10 15.80
CA ARG A 38 18.84 4.35 15.25
C ARG A 38 18.75 5.49 14.23
N GLY A 39 19.85 5.89 13.60
CA GLY A 39 19.89 6.94 12.58
C GLY A 39 19.27 6.54 11.25
N VAL A 40 19.06 5.23 10.99
CA VAL A 40 18.39 4.72 9.79
C VAL A 40 17.07 4.08 10.21
N ARG A 41 15.96 4.67 9.76
CA ARG A 41 14.61 4.26 10.14
C ARG A 41 13.86 3.71 8.93
N LEU A 42 13.46 2.45 9.00
CA LEU A 42 12.62 1.82 7.99
C LEU A 42 11.17 1.96 8.41
N SER A 43 10.32 2.52 7.56
CA SER A 43 8.87 2.52 7.73
C SER A 43 8.28 1.53 6.75
N ILE A 44 7.78 0.41 7.29
CA ILE A 44 7.25 -0.70 6.51
C ILE A 44 5.73 -0.65 6.57
N ASN A 45 5.11 -0.48 5.40
CA ASN A 45 3.67 -0.33 5.26
C ASN A 45 3.13 -1.40 4.31
N PRO A 46 1.91 -1.92 4.50
CA PRO A 46 1.28 -2.80 3.54
C PRO A 46 0.94 -2.02 2.27
N PHE A 47 0.93 -2.73 1.14
CA PHE A 47 0.27 -2.23 -0.06
C PHE A 47 -1.21 -1.98 0.24
N VAL A 48 -1.71 -0.83 -0.22
CA VAL A 48 -3.12 -0.44 -0.11
C VAL A 48 -3.56 0.00 -1.50
N PRO A 49 -4.42 -0.77 -2.20
CA PRO A 49 -4.94 -0.34 -3.50
C PRO A 49 -5.69 0.99 -3.35
N LYS A 50 -5.41 1.95 -4.22
CA LYS A 50 -6.04 3.28 -4.21
C LYS A 50 -6.77 3.52 -5.53
N PRO A 51 -7.97 4.11 -5.52
CA PRO A 51 -8.65 4.57 -6.73
C PRO A 51 -7.74 5.40 -7.63
N HIS A 52 -7.98 5.30 -8.94
CA HIS A 52 -7.26 6.05 -9.97
C HIS A 52 -5.75 5.80 -10.00
N THR A 53 -5.30 4.64 -9.50
CA THR A 53 -3.91 4.18 -9.63
C THR A 53 -3.85 2.90 -10.48
N PRO A 54 -2.70 2.57 -11.09
CA PRO A 54 -2.57 1.36 -11.89
C PRO A 54 -2.90 0.07 -11.12
N PHE A 55 -2.73 0.09 -9.79
CA PHE A 55 -3.00 -1.05 -8.92
C PHE A 55 -4.36 -0.99 -8.20
N MET A 56 -5.29 -0.13 -8.61
CA MET A 56 -6.63 -0.09 -8.00
C MET A 56 -7.40 -1.41 -8.15
N TRP A 57 -7.06 -2.21 -9.16
CA TRP A 57 -7.68 -3.49 -9.44
C TRP A 57 -7.08 -4.66 -8.65
N GLU A 58 -6.00 -4.43 -7.94
CA GLU A 58 -5.26 -5.47 -7.23
C GLU A 58 -5.92 -5.83 -5.89
N ALA A 59 -5.73 -7.08 -5.49
CA ALA A 59 -6.05 -7.50 -4.14
C ALA A 59 -5.04 -6.90 -3.16
N GLN A 60 -5.50 -6.47 -1.99
CA GLN A 60 -4.57 -6.22 -0.89
C GLN A 60 -3.99 -7.56 -0.39
N PRO A 61 -2.68 -7.65 -0.11
CA PRO A 61 -2.07 -8.82 0.54
C PRO A 61 -2.73 -9.13 1.89
N SER A 62 -2.67 -10.40 2.29
CA SER A 62 -3.23 -10.81 3.57
C SER A 62 -2.45 -10.21 4.74
N ILE A 63 -3.15 -9.96 5.86
CA ILE A 63 -2.52 -9.54 7.12
C ILE A 63 -1.41 -10.51 7.55
N GLU A 64 -1.62 -11.81 7.32
CA GLU A 64 -0.64 -12.85 7.64
C GLU A 64 0.64 -12.69 6.82
N TYR A 65 0.52 -12.48 5.51
CA TYR A 65 1.65 -12.24 4.63
C TYR A 65 2.47 -11.03 5.10
N ILE A 66 1.80 -9.90 5.33
CA ILE A 66 2.47 -8.66 5.76
C ILE A 66 3.21 -8.87 7.09
N ARG A 67 2.57 -9.51 8.08
CA ARG A 67 3.24 -9.82 9.36
C ARG A 67 4.46 -10.71 9.16
N LYS A 68 4.35 -11.74 8.32
CA LYS A 68 5.46 -12.67 8.04
C LYS A 68 6.63 -11.95 7.38
N SER A 69 6.37 -11.14 6.36
CA SER A 69 7.38 -10.38 5.62
C SER A 69 8.05 -9.33 6.50
N THR A 70 7.27 -8.56 7.28
CA THR A 70 7.81 -7.59 8.23
C THR A 70 8.66 -8.27 9.30
N ASN A 71 8.22 -9.38 9.89
CA ASN A 71 9.00 -10.13 10.87
C ASN A 71 10.32 -10.65 10.30
N LEU A 72 10.32 -11.12 9.05
CA LEU A 72 11.53 -11.54 8.36
C LEU A 72 12.53 -10.39 8.26
N ILE A 73 12.08 -9.21 7.79
CA ILE A 73 12.93 -8.03 7.67
C ILE A 73 13.44 -7.57 9.05
N SER A 74 12.55 -7.41 10.02
CA SER A 74 12.88 -6.99 11.39
C SER A 74 13.87 -7.94 12.06
N SER A 75 13.71 -9.25 11.88
CA SER A 75 14.61 -10.25 12.48
C SER A 75 16.01 -10.21 11.88
N LYS A 76 16.14 -10.08 10.56
CA LYS A 76 17.45 -9.96 9.88
C LYS A 76 18.19 -8.66 10.24
N LEU A 77 17.46 -7.58 10.52
CA LEU A 77 18.04 -6.27 10.85
C LEU A 77 18.30 -6.02 12.34
N LYS A 78 17.76 -6.86 13.24
CA LYS A 78 17.80 -6.67 14.70
C LYS A 78 19.22 -6.49 15.27
N GLY A 79 20.24 -7.07 14.65
CA GLY A 79 21.63 -6.97 15.09
C GLY A 79 22.33 -5.64 14.80
N ASN A 80 21.75 -4.78 13.95
CA ASN A 80 22.36 -3.52 13.58
C ASN A 80 21.84 -2.37 14.46
N PRO A 81 22.65 -1.81 15.39
CA PRO A 81 22.19 -0.78 16.33
C PRO A 81 21.84 0.55 15.65
N ARG A 82 22.24 0.75 14.40
CA ARG A 82 21.96 1.97 13.62
C ARG A 82 20.57 1.94 12.98
N ILE A 83 19.96 0.76 12.92
CA ILE A 83 18.71 0.52 12.20
C ILE A 83 17.57 0.38 13.20
N SER A 84 16.44 1.02 12.89
CA SER A 84 15.17 0.80 13.57
C SER A 84 14.07 0.54 12.55
N VAL A 85 13.21 -0.44 12.81
CA VAL A 85 12.05 -0.75 11.97
C VAL A 85 10.79 -0.24 12.65
N GLU A 86 10.03 0.59 11.95
CA GLU A 86 8.68 1.02 12.28
C GLU A 86 7.69 0.19 11.47
N GLU A 87 6.95 -0.65 12.16
CA GLU A 87 5.97 -1.55 11.56
C GLU A 87 4.58 -0.91 11.62
N PHE A 88 3.90 -0.84 10.49
CA PHE A 88 2.51 -0.43 10.44
C PHE A 88 1.59 -1.62 10.75
N ASP A 89 0.56 -1.42 11.58
CA ASP A 89 -0.41 -2.49 11.87
C ASP A 89 -1.24 -2.79 10.61
N PRO A 90 -1.10 -3.97 9.98
CA PRO A 90 -1.78 -4.27 8.72
C PRO A 90 -3.31 -4.29 8.83
N ARG A 91 -3.86 -4.37 10.05
CA ARG A 91 -5.31 -4.21 10.27
C ARG A 91 -5.78 -2.80 9.92
N TRP A 92 -4.99 -1.78 10.23
CA TRP A 92 -5.27 -0.42 9.77
C TRP A 92 -5.16 -0.32 8.25
N GLY A 93 -4.24 -1.05 7.63
CA GLY A 93 -4.09 -1.09 6.18
C GLY A 93 -5.33 -1.66 5.49
N ALA A 94 -5.98 -2.65 6.12
CA ALA A 94 -7.24 -3.20 5.65
C ALA A 94 -8.41 -2.20 5.79
N ILE A 95 -8.45 -1.43 6.88
CA ILE A 95 -9.43 -0.34 7.04
C ILE A 95 -9.18 0.77 6.01
N GLU A 96 -7.93 1.15 5.76
CA GLU A 96 -7.60 2.12 4.72
C GLU A 96 -8.02 1.65 3.33
N ALA A 97 -7.78 0.39 3.01
CA ALA A 97 -8.23 -0.20 1.74
C ALA A 97 -9.76 -0.22 1.65
N LEU A 98 -10.46 -0.58 2.73
CA LEU A 98 -11.92 -0.52 2.80
C LEU A 98 -12.43 0.91 2.55
N LEU A 99 -11.82 1.91 3.16
CA LEU A 99 -12.18 3.32 2.96
C LEU A 99 -11.87 3.81 1.54
N SER A 100 -10.81 3.26 0.92
CA SER A 100 -10.39 3.63 -0.42
C SER A 100 -11.27 2.99 -1.50
N LEU A 101 -11.74 1.76 -1.26
CA LEU A 101 -12.37 0.91 -2.28
C LEU A 101 -13.85 0.60 -1.96
N GLY A 102 -14.34 1.03 -0.80
CA GLY A 102 -15.71 0.87 -0.38
C GLY A 102 -16.67 1.75 -1.16
N GLY A 103 -17.90 1.29 -1.32
CA GLY A 103 -19.00 2.10 -1.85
C GLY A 103 -19.71 2.90 -0.77
N ALA A 104 -20.85 3.49 -1.14
CA ALA A 104 -21.71 4.22 -0.21
C ALA A 104 -22.24 3.34 0.95
N ASP A 105 -22.29 2.03 0.75
CA ASP A 105 -22.64 1.02 1.74
C ASP A 105 -21.70 1.03 2.96
N VAL A 106 -20.42 1.37 2.77
CA VAL A 106 -19.44 1.52 3.86
C VAL A 106 -19.73 2.74 4.75
N GLY A 107 -20.53 3.70 4.27
CA GLY A 107 -20.87 4.93 5.00
C GLY A 107 -21.42 4.67 6.41
N LYS A 108 -22.29 3.65 6.57
CA LYS A 108 -22.84 3.32 7.89
C LYS A 108 -21.78 2.78 8.84
N ALA A 109 -20.83 1.99 8.35
CA ALA A 109 -19.73 1.48 9.17
C ALA A 109 -18.79 2.61 9.63
N ILE A 110 -18.54 3.61 8.77
CA ILE A 110 -17.76 4.81 9.12
C ILE A 110 -18.42 5.53 10.29
N GLU A 111 -19.71 5.86 10.18
CA GLU A 111 -20.47 6.54 11.22
C GLU A 111 -20.43 5.78 12.56
N LEU A 112 -20.76 4.48 12.53
CA LEU A 112 -20.75 3.64 13.73
C LEU A 112 -19.36 3.54 14.34
N SER A 113 -18.31 3.36 13.52
CA SER A 113 -16.93 3.28 14.02
C SER A 113 -16.53 4.57 14.75
N SER A 114 -16.93 5.74 14.24
CA SER A 114 -16.72 7.02 14.89
C SER A 114 -17.47 7.11 16.23
N LEU A 115 -18.75 6.72 16.26
CA LEU A 115 -19.56 6.73 17.48
C LEU A 115 -19.00 5.78 18.56
N TYR A 116 -18.33 4.70 18.16
CA TYR A 116 -17.67 3.77 19.07
C TYR A 116 -16.23 4.17 19.44
N GLY A 117 -15.77 5.36 19.04
CA GLY A 117 -14.47 5.91 19.42
C GLY A 117 -13.31 5.62 18.46
N GLY A 118 -13.59 5.15 17.24
CA GLY A 118 -12.63 5.14 16.13
C GLY A 118 -11.45 4.19 16.23
N SER A 119 -11.40 3.28 17.20
CA SER A 119 -10.34 2.25 17.32
C SER A 119 -10.52 1.07 16.35
N LEU A 120 -9.53 0.18 16.23
CA LEU A 120 -9.71 -1.10 15.52
C LEU A 120 -10.86 -1.95 16.13
N GLY A 121 -11.08 -1.85 17.44
CA GLY A 121 -12.22 -2.49 18.11
C GLY A 121 -13.55 -1.88 17.70
N ALA A 122 -13.61 -0.55 17.60
CA ALA A 122 -14.76 0.19 17.09
C ALA A 122 -15.09 -0.20 15.64
N TRP A 123 -14.09 -0.26 14.76
CA TRP A 123 -14.23 -0.73 13.39
C TRP A 123 -14.75 -2.16 13.32
N ARG A 124 -14.16 -3.08 14.09
CA ARG A 124 -14.64 -4.48 14.13
C ARG A 124 -16.11 -4.55 14.53
N ARG A 125 -16.54 -3.78 15.53
CA ARG A 125 -17.94 -3.71 15.96
C ARG A 125 -18.84 -3.18 14.84
N ALA A 126 -18.48 -2.04 14.24
CA ALA A 126 -19.25 -1.42 13.17
C ALA A 126 -19.41 -2.32 11.94
N LEU A 127 -18.34 -3.01 11.54
CA LEU A 127 -18.35 -3.95 10.41
C LEU A 127 -19.26 -5.17 10.68
N ASN A 128 -19.24 -5.69 11.90
CA ASN A 128 -20.14 -6.78 12.30
C ASN A 128 -21.62 -6.34 12.27
N GLU A 129 -21.93 -5.15 12.81
CA GLU A 129 -23.31 -4.64 12.84
C GLU A 129 -23.85 -4.32 11.43
N THR A 130 -22.99 -3.84 10.53
CA THR A 130 -23.34 -3.56 9.13
C THR A 130 -23.22 -4.77 8.20
N ARG A 131 -22.71 -5.91 8.70
CA ARG A 131 -22.44 -7.13 7.94
C ARG A 131 -21.52 -6.91 6.74
N ILE A 132 -20.62 -5.93 6.83
CA ILE A 132 -19.63 -5.65 5.79
C ILE A 132 -18.43 -6.55 5.97
N SER A 133 -18.11 -7.29 4.92
CA SER A 133 -16.92 -8.13 4.85
C SER A 133 -15.76 -7.38 4.22
N VAL A 134 -14.76 -7.03 5.02
CA VAL A 134 -13.52 -6.39 4.52
C VAL A 134 -12.84 -7.30 3.49
N LYS A 135 -12.82 -8.61 3.73
CA LYS A 135 -12.21 -9.58 2.82
C LYS A 135 -12.83 -9.53 1.43
N ASP A 136 -14.15 -9.45 1.35
CA ASP A 136 -14.88 -9.47 0.08
C ASP A 136 -14.74 -8.16 -0.70
N ILE A 137 -14.45 -7.05 -0.01
CA ILE A 137 -14.21 -5.75 -0.65
C ILE A 137 -12.73 -5.61 -1.05
N VAL A 138 -11.81 -6.00 -0.17
CA VAL A 138 -10.40 -5.58 -0.20
C VAL A 138 -9.46 -6.68 -0.70
N ASN A 139 -9.67 -7.93 -0.30
CA ASN A 139 -8.76 -9.05 -0.59
C ASN A 139 -9.19 -9.84 -1.84
N ARG A 140 -9.60 -9.12 -2.88
CA ARG A 140 -9.91 -9.70 -4.19
C ARG A 140 -9.39 -8.82 -5.31
N GLU A 141 -9.03 -9.46 -6.40
CA GLU A 141 -8.83 -8.77 -7.67
C GLU A 141 -10.18 -8.26 -8.20
N ARG A 142 -10.09 -7.19 -8.99
CA ARG A 142 -11.22 -6.46 -9.53
C ARG A 142 -11.14 -6.51 -11.04
N ASP A 143 -12.26 -6.85 -11.67
CA ASP A 143 -12.39 -6.83 -13.13
C ASP A 143 -12.23 -5.38 -13.62
N PRO A 144 -11.23 -5.08 -14.47
CA PRO A 144 -11.08 -3.74 -14.96
C PRO A 144 -12.25 -3.25 -15.80
N GLU A 145 -13.07 -4.12 -16.39
CA GLU A 145 -14.24 -3.71 -17.18
C GLU A 145 -15.47 -3.40 -16.33
N ALA A 146 -15.48 -3.79 -15.06
CA ALA A 146 -16.57 -3.48 -14.14
C ALA A 146 -16.61 -1.99 -13.75
N PHE A 147 -17.78 -1.54 -13.31
CA PHE A 147 -17.99 -0.20 -12.78
C PHE A 147 -17.84 -0.17 -11.25
N TYR A 148 -17.06 0.77 -10.74
CA TYR A 148 -16.75 0.95 -9.33
C TYR A 148 -17.23 2.29 -8.77
N PRO A 149 -17.41 2.40 -7.44
CA PRO A 149 -17.89 3.64 -6.81
C PRO A 149 -17.07 4.89 -7.16
N TRP A 150 -15.75 4.74 -7.30
CA TRP A 150 -14.83 5.85 -7.64
C TRP A 150 -14.84 6.23 -9.12
N ASP A 151 -15.40 5.42 -10.03
CA ASP A 151 -15.45 5.75 -11.46
C ASP A 151 -16.35 6.97 -11.75
N LYS A 152 -17.17 7.38 -10.78
CA LYS A 152 -17.96 8.62 -10.84
C LYS A 152 -17.12 9.90 -10.67
N VAL A 153 -15.87 9.76 -10.22
CA VAL A 153 -14.97 10.89 -9.95
C VAL A 153 -13.98 11.00 -11.09
N ASP A 154 -14.06 12.09 -11.84
CA ASP A 154 -13.07 12.40 -12.87
C ASP A 154 -11.86 13.10 -12.25
N VAL A 155 -10.69 12.45 -12.31
CA VAL A 155 -9.41 13.01 -11.86
C VAL A 155 -8.51 13.43 -13.04
N GLY A 156 -9.02 13.38 -14.27
CA GLY A 156 -8.31 13.71 -15.50
C GLY A 156 -7.32 12.64 -15.99
N VAL A 157 -7.15 11.53 -15.26
CA VAL A 157 -6.31 10.41 -15.68
C VAL A 157 -7.17 9.34 -16.35
N SER A 158 -6.81 8.97 -17.57
CA SER A 158 -7.56 8.00 -18.37
C SER A 158 -7.38 6.56 -17.87
N LYS A 159 -8.46 5.78 -17.91
CA LYS A 159 -8.45 4.35 -17.59
C LYS A 159 -7.50 3.56 -18.48
N THR A 160 -7.45 3.88 -19.78
CA THR A 160 -6.52 3.27 -20.74
C THR A 160 -5.06 3.46 -20.34
N PHE A 161 -4.70 4.65 -19.84
CA PHE A 161 -3.37 4.88 -19.29
C PHE A 161 -3.10 4.00 -18.06
N LEU A 162 -4.01 3.97 -17.09
CA LEU A 162 -3.84 3.16 -15.87
C LEU A 162 -3.66 1.67 -16.18
N LEU A 163 -4.42 1.14 -17.13
CA LEU A 163 -4.29 -0.25 -17.60
C LEU A 163 -2.92 -0.51 -18.24
N ARG A 164 -2.45 0.40 -19.10
CA ARG A 164 -1.12 0.29 -19.72
C ARG A 164 -0.02 0.32 -18.67
N GLU A 165 -0.10 1.22 -17.69
CA GLU A 165 0.89 1.30 -16.61
C GLU A 165 0.86 0.07 -15.71
N ARG A 166 -0.32 -0.53 -15.49
CA ARG A 166 -0.45 -1.81 -14.78
C ARG A 166 0.29 -2.91 -15.55
N GLU A 167 0.05 -3.04 -16.85
CA GLU A 167 0.77 -4.02 -17.69
C GLU A 167 2.28 -3.79 -17.70
N ASN A 168 2.72 -2.53 -17.77
CA ASN A 168 4.14 -2.18 -17.72
C ASN A 168 4.76 -2.62 -16.38
N ALA A 169 4.07 -2.43 -15.26
CA ALA A 169 4.55 -2.85 -13.95
C ALA A 169 4.77 -4.37 -13.88
N TYR A 170 3.83 -5.17 -14.43
CA TYR A 170 4.01 -6.64 -14.53
C TYR A 170 5.14 -7.08 -15.45
N LYS A 171 5.53 -6.22 -16.41
CA LYS A 171 6.65 -6.46 -17.33
C LYS A 171 7.95 -5.81 -16.86
N GLU A 172 7.96 -5.18 -15.67
CA GLU A 172 9.09 -4.41 -15.14
C GLU A 172 9.56 -3.28 -16.09
N ILE A 173 8.65 -2.75 -16.91
CA ILE A 173 8.92 -1.67 -17.85
C ILE A 173 8.77 -0.33 -17.13
N ILE A 174 9.86 0.42 -17.06
CA ILE A 174 9.86 1.76 -16.47
C ILE A 174 9.24 2.77 -17.44
N THR A 175 8.20 3.46 -17.00
CA THR A 175 7.70 4.65 -17.68
C THR A 175 8.61 5.84 -17.35
N PRO A 176 9.20 6.51 -18.35
CA PRO A 176 10.10 7.63 -18.11
C PRO A 176 9.35 8.83 -17.51
N SER A 177 10.11 9.73 -16.90
CA SER A 177 9.58 11.01 -16.40
C SER A 177 8.88 11.80 -17.53
N CYS A 178 7.75 12.44 -17.19
CA CYS A 178 7.06 13.37 -18.10
C CYS A 178 7.95 14.54 -18.57
N SER A 179 9.01 14.87 -17.82
CA SER A 179 10.01 15.88 -18.25
C SER A 179 10.85 15.43 -19.44
N ILE A 180 10.96 14.12 -19.68
CA ILE A 180 11.69 13.55 -20.82
C ILE A 180 10.70 13.32 -21.98
N LYS A 181 9.56 12.69 -21.67
CA LYS A 181 8.53 12.37 -22.65
C LYS A 181 7.17 12.30 -21.97
N CYS A 182 6.19 13.05 -22.48
CA CYS A 182 4.82 12.98 -21.99
C CYS A 182 4.27 11.54 -22.08
N SER A 183 3.81 11.01 -20.95
CA SER A 183 3.26 9.65 -20.83
C SER A 183 1.82 9.52 -21.35
N LYS A 184 1.21 10.65 -21.78
CA LYS A 184 -0.16 10.75 -22.28
C LYS A 184 -1.18 10.14 -21.31
N CYS A 185 -1.14 10.58 -20.05
CA CYS A 185 -2.00 10.04 -19.00
C CYS A 185 -3.47 10.49 -19.11
N GLY A 186 -3.76 11.52 -19.89
CA GLY A 186 -5.09 12.14 -20.01
C GLY A 186 -5.14 13.55 -19.42
N LEU A 187 -4.19 13.90 -18.56
CA LEU A 187 -4.04 15.27 -18.07
C LEU A 187 -3.57 16.18 -19.20
N ASN A 188 -4.18 17.36 -19.28
CA ASN A 188 -3.71 18.43 -20.16
C ASN A 188 -2.46 19.07 -19.55
N CYS A 189 -1.30 18.53 -19.93
CA CYS A 189 -0.02 19.18 -19.71
C CYS A 189 0.21 20.19 -20.83
N ASN A 190 -0.20 21.45 -20.60
CA ASN A 190 0.16 22.58 -21.48
C ASN A 190 1.66 22.83 -21.44
#